data_AF-A0A7C6X1K4-F1
#
_entry.id   AF-A0A7C6X1K4-F1
#
_cell.length_a   1.000
_cell.length_b   1.000
_cell.length_c   1.000
_cell.angle_alpha   90.00
_cell.angle_beta   90.00
_cell.angle_gamma   90.00
#
_symmetry.space_group_name_H-M   'P 1'
#
loop_
_entity.id
_entity.type
_entity.pdbx_description
1 polymer ?
#
loop_
_entity_poly.entity_id
_entity_poly.type
_entity_poly.pdbx_seq_one_letter_code
_entity_poly.pdbx_strand_id
1 'polypeptide(L)'
;MANCISCGVSNLGMGRSPLVIVDSEWYCDDCLPKKKGRVRCHQCGREPFESDNHFKTVQGQFLCTECMEKAGIQKKYDYIMQSIAKTTTVVKPPSAGNDIAASLGGLRILLDQNLSPGETVTYAIQGNAGEALACSKSNVFILKSGMAVGSITGRKCSKFPWEQVKSVDLKIGNLYGVLEITDGKMPQHDANDITRAKKADNAITFLLSRKSEFDQAVNSIQSYLRR
;
A
#
# COMPACT_ATOMS: atom_id res chain seq x y z
N MET A 1 -0.89 -2.87 -5.17
CA MET A 1 -1.39 -4.26 -5.28
C MET A 1 -0.69 -4.90 -6.47
N ALA A 2 -0.11 -6.09 -6.32
CA ALA A 2 0.58 -6.75 -7.44
C ALA A 2 -0.42 -7.65 -8.16
N ASN A 3 -0.75 -7.26 -9.39
CA ASN A 3 -1.64 -8.02 -10.27
C ASN A 3 -0.87 -8.26 -11.57
N CYS A 4 -1.02 -9.45 -12.15
CA CYS A 4 -0.52 -9.72 -13.49
C CYS A 4 -1.07 -8.67 -14.46
N ILE A 5 -0.19 -7.98 -15.18
CA ILE A 5 -0.58 -6.92 -16.11
C ILE A 5 -1.45 -7.43 -17.26
N SER A 6 -1.39 -8.74 -17.56
CA SER A 6 -2.10 -9.34 -18.69
C SER A 6 -3.46 -9.94 -18.36
N CYS A 7 -3.65 -10.53 -17.17
CA CYS A 7 -4.89 -11.24 -16.83
C CYS A 7 -5.51 -10.78 -15.51
N GLY A 8 -4.86 -9.86 -14.79
CA GLY A 8 -5.36 -9.33 -13.52
C GLY A 8 -5.25 -10.28 -12.34
N VAL A 9 -4.74 -11.52 -12.52
CA VAL A 9 -4.57 -12.46 -11.40
C VAL A 9 -3.64 -11.87 -10.35
N SER A 10 -4.03 -12.01 -9.08
CA SER A 10 -3.32 -11.42 -7.95
C SER A 10 -2.47 -12.46 -7.23
N ASN A 11 -1.38 -12.01 -6.63
CA ASN A 11 -0.61 -12.82 -5.68
C ASN A 11 -1.25 -12.85 -4.28
N LEU A 12 -2.44 -12.27 -4.09
CA LEU A 12 -3.20 -12.24 -2.84
C LEU A 12 -4.59 -12.89 -3.01
N GLY A 13 -5.02 -13.68 -2.02
CA GLY A 13 -6.39 -14.24 -1.94
C GLY A 13 -6.50 -15.74 -2.27
N MET A 14 -7.75 -16.25 -2.30
CA MET A 14 -8.05 -17.61 -2.80
C MET A 14 -7.83 -17.63 -4.33
N GLY A 15 -7.03 -18.57 -4.82
CA GLY A 15 -6.58 -18.60 -6.23
C GLY A 15 -5.29 -17.83 -6.51
N ARG A 16 -4.45 -17.61 -5.48
CA ARG A 16 -3.13 -16.97 -5.62
C ARG A 16 -2.32 -17.59 -6.75
N SER A 17 -1.81 -16.76 -7.65
CA SER A 17 -0.80 -17.16 -8.64
C SER A 17 0.53 -16.50 -8.27
N PRO A 18 1.65 -17.22 -8.34
CA PRO A 18 2.96 -16.61 -8.14
C PRO A 18 3.17 -15.52 -9.20
N LEU A 19 3.66 -14.36 -8.77
CA LEU A 19 3.94 -13.23 -9.67
C LEU A 19 5.43 -12.90 -9.65
N VAL A 20 5.96 -12.58 -10.83
CA VAL A 20 7.34 -12.14 -11.01
C VAL A 20 7.34 -10.77 -11.68
N ILE A 21 8.25 -9.90 -11.27
CA ILE A 21 8.50 -8.64 -11.95
C ILE A 21 9.45 -8.90 -13.12
N VAL A 22 9.06 -8.46 -14.32
CA VAL A 22 9.93 -8.36 -15.50
C VAL A 22 9.80 -6.97 -16.08
N ASP A 23 10.91 -6.24 -16.22
CA ASP A 23 10.95 -4.85 -16.69
C ASP A 23 9.99 -3.89 -15.96
N SER A 24 9.93 -4.01 -14.63
CA SER A 24 9.02 -3.24 -13.76
C SER A 24 7.53 -3.58 -13.83
N GLU A 25 7.15 -4.66 -14.53
CA GLU A 25 5.75 -5.11 -14.65
C GLU A 25 5.57 -6.49 -14.04
N TRP A 26 4.39 -6.75 -13.46
CA TRP A 26 4.05 -8.02 -12.83
C TRP A 26 3.46 -9.01 -13.84
N TYR A 27 3.96 -10.24 -13.85
CA TYR A 27 3.45 -11.33 -14.68
C TYR A 27 3.22 -12.60 -13.85
N CYS A 28 2.15 -13.33 -14.15
CA CYS A 28 1.97 -14.70 -13.70
C CYS A 28 2.67 -15.71 -14.61
N ASP A 29 2.81 -16.93 -14.13
CA ASP A 29 3.37 -18.08 -14.84
C ASP A 29 2.73 -18.33 -16.21
N ASP A 30 1.41 -18.22 -16.31
CA ASP A 30 0.68 -18.43 -17.58
C ASP A 30 0.89 -17.32 -18.61
N CYS A 31 1.05 -16.08 -18.15
CA CYS A 31 1.09 -14.90 -19.02
C CYS A 31 2.51 -14.52 -19.41
N LEU A 32 3.51 -14.82 -18.57
CA LEU A 32 4.89 -14.43 -18.82
C LEU A 32 5.44 -15.01 -20.15
N PRO A 33 5.32 -16.32 -20.43
CA PRO A 33 5.82 -16.88 -21.69
C PRO A 33 5.16 -16.28 -22.92
N LYS A 34 3.87 -15.92 -22.81
CA LYS A 34 3.09 -15.33 -23.92
C LYS A 34 3.48 -13.89 -24.20
N LYS A 35 3.96 -13.15 -23.19
CA LYS A 35 4.25 -11.71 -23.29
C LYS A 35 5.73 -11.39 -23.44
N LYS A 36 6.61 -12.12 -22.75
CA LYS A 36 8.06 -11.88 -22.70
C LYS A 36 8.87 -13.04 -23.28
N GLY A 37 8.22 -14.13 -23.70
CA GLY A 37 8.91 -15.34 -24.14
C GLY A 37 9.56 -16.08 -22.97
N ARG A 38 10.55 -16.92 -23.27
CA ARG A 38 11.28 -17.68 -22.27
C ARG A 38 12.29 -16.78 -21.56
N VAL A 39 11.90 -16.29 -20.38
CA VAL A 39 12.78 -15.49 -19.51
C VAL A 39 13.74 -16.41 -18.78
N ARG A 40 15.04 -16.12 -18.85
CA ARG A 40 16.10 -16.83 -18.13
C ARG A 40 17.25 -15.88 -17.84
N CYS A 41 17.82 -15.93 -16.64
CA CYS A 41 18.97 -15.09 -16.30
C CYS A 41 20.18 -15.47 -17.17
N HIS A 42 20.74 -14.51 -17.88
CA HIS A 42 21.92 -14.71 -18.72
C HIS A 42 23.16 -15.12 -17.91
N GLN A 43 23.28 -14.66 -16.67
CA GLN A 43 24.47 -14.88 -15.83
C GLN A 43 24.42 -16.20 -15.06
N CYS A 44 23.29 -16.54 -14.43
CA CYS A 44 23.19 -17.72 -13.56
C CYS A 44 22.22 -18.79 -14.06
N GLY A 45 21.57 -18.56 -15.22
CA GLY A 45 20.65 -19.52 -15.82
C GLY A 45 19.32 -19.72 -15.06
N ARG A 46 19.08 -18.99 -13.97
CA ARG A 46 17.85 -19.12 -13.16
C ARG A 46 16.61 -18.70 -13.96
N GLU A 47 15.54 -19.46 -13.83
CA GLU A 47 14.25 -19.17 -14.47
C GLU A 47 13.28 -18.48 -13.46
N PRO A 48 12.25 -17.77 -13.95
CA PRO A 48 11.20 -17.21 -13.10
C PRO A 48 10.48 -18.26 -12.27
N PHE A 49 9.95 -17.85 -11.10
CA PHE A 49 9.16 -18.69 -10.19
C PHE A 49 9.91 -19.82 -9.46
N GLU A 50 11.19 -20.04 -9.76
CA GLU A 50 12.05 -20.96 -9.00
C GLU A 50 12.55 -20.36 -7.67
N SER A 51 12.46 -19.04 -7.51
CA SER A 51 12.89 -18.30 -6.31
C SER A 51 12.23 -16.93 -6.24
N ASP A 52 12.51 -16.17 -5.17
CA ASP A 52 12.08 -14.77 -5.00
C ASP A 52 12.78 -13.78 -5.95
N ASN A 53 13.39 -14.24 -7.04
CA ASN A 53 14.06 -13.35 -7.99
C ASN A 53 13.09 -12.76 -9.00
N HIS A 54 13.41 -11.52 -9.36
CA HIS A 54 12.77 -10.82 -10.45
C HIS A 54 13.78 -10.55 -11.55
N PHE A 55 13.30 -10.12 -12.72
CA PHE A 55 14.14 -9.99 -13.90
C PHE A 55 14.05 -8.59 -14.48
N LYS A 56 15.14 -8.12 -15.06
CA LYS A 56 15.21 -6.87 -15.81
C LYS A 56 16.03 -7.10 -17.06
N THR A 57 15.59 -6.48 -18.15
CA THR A 57 16.39 -6.41 -19.38
C THR A 57 17.51 -5.40 -19.18
N VAL A 58 18.75 -5.87 -19.28
CA VAL A 58 19.96 -5.05 -19.22
C VAL A 58 20.78 -5.40 -20.45
N GLN A 59 21.06 -4.40 -21.31
CA GLN A 59 21.80 -4.58 -22.56
C GLN A 59 21.22 -5.70 -23.45
N GLY A 60 19.90 -5.80 -23.52
CA GLY A 60 19.20 -6.81 -24.33
C GLY A 60 19.18 -8.23 -23.74
N GLN A 61 19.70 -8.44 -22.54
CA GLN A 61 19.70 -9.72 -21.84
C GLN A 61 18.89 -9.64 -20.55
N PHE A 62 18.20 -10.72 -20.19
CA PHE A 62 17.54 -10.80 -18.89
C PHE A 62 18.56 -11.08 -17.79
N LEU A 63 18.56 -10.26 -16.74
CA LEU A 63 19.31 -10.49 -15.52
C LEU A 63 18.35 -10.64 -14.35
N CYS A 64 18.60 -11.63 -13.49
CA CYS A 64 17.86 -11.75 -12.24
C CYS A 64 18.37 -10.73 -11.21
N THR A 65 17.52 -10.35 -10.26
CA THR A 65 17.81 -9.36 -9.22
C THR A 65 19.05 -9.68 -8.40
N GLU A 66 19.32 -10.96 -8.12
CA GLU A 66 20.52 -11.37 -7.39
C GLU A 66 21.81 -11.10 -8.21
N CYS A 67 21.79 -11.39 -9.51
CA CYS A 67 22.92 -11.09 -10.40
C CYS A 67 23.08 -9.58 -10.63
N MET A 68 21.98 -8.83 -10.70
CA MET A 68 22.02 -7.37 -10.78
C MET A 68 22.68 -6.76 -9.56
N GLU A 69 22.37 -7.28 -8.36
CA GLU A 69 22.95 -6.80 -7.11
C GLU A 69 24.43 -7.15 -7.00
N LYS A 70 24.82 -8.40 -7.34
CA LYS A 70 26.22 -8.84 -7.40
C LYS A 70 27.05 -8.02 -8.41
N ALA A 71 26.46 -7.62 -9.52
CA ALA A 71 27.12 -6.80 -10.54
C ALA A 71 27.10 -5.29 -10.23
N GLY A 72 26.54 -4.87 -9.09
CA GLY A 72 26.46 -3.45 -8.71
C GLY A 72 25.52 -2.63 -9.61
N ILE A 73 24.65 -3.27 -10.39
CA ILE A 73 23.73 -2.60 -11.34
C ILE A 73 22.58 -1.94 -10.59
N GLN A 74 21.92 -2.70 -9.72
CA GLN A 74 20.79 -2.24 -8.92
C GLN A 74 20.50 -3.26 -7.81
N LYS A 75 20.18 -2.79 -6.61
CA LYS A 75 19.79 -3.67 -5.50
C LYS A 75 18.43 -4.30 -5.78
N LYS A 76 18.24 -5.56 -5.37
CA LYS A 76 16.97 -6.29 -5.52
C LYS A 76 15.78 -5.50 -4.97
N TYR A 77 15.94 -4.94 -3.77
CA TYR A 77 14.89 -4.18 -3.10
C TYR A 77 14.47 -2.92 -3.86
N ASP A 78 15.43 -2.11 -4.31
CA ASP A 78 15.16 -0.87 -5.04
C ASP A 78 14.41 -1.13 -6.35
N TYR A 79 14.77 -2.21 -7.04
CA TYR A 79 14.08 -2.63 -8.27
C TYR A 79 12.63 -3.02 -8.03
N ILE A 80 12.37 -3.80 -6.98
CA ILE A 80 11.01 -4.17 -6.58
C ILE A 80 10.19 -2.92 -6.23
N MET A 81 10.76 -2.01 -5.44
CA MET A 81 10.07 -0.79 -5.00
C MET A 81 9.75 0.16 -6.16
N GLN A 82 10.67 0.32 -7.13
CA GLN A 82 10.40 1.09 -8.35
C GLN A 82 9.23 0.51 -9.16
N SER A 83 9.14 -0.81 -9.21
CA SER A 83 8.09 -1.52 -9.95
C SER A 83 6.73 -1.34 -9.28
N ILE A 84 6.71 -1.39 -7.94
CA ILE A 84 5.51 -1.08 -7.15
C ILE A 84 5.10 0.39 -7.35
N ALA A 85 6.05 1.33 -7.32
CA ALA A 85 5.81 2.75 -7.51
C ALA A 85 5.28 3.11 -8.92
N LYS A 86 5.75 2.41 -9.97
CA LYS A 86 5.21 2.53 -11.32
C LYS A 86 3.78 1.99 -11.43
N THR A 87 3.44 0.96 -10.68
CA THR A 87 2.07 0.43 -10.64
C THR A 87 1.11 1.43 -9.95
N THR A 88 1.64 2.40 -9.19
CA THR A 88 0.85 3.47 -8.55
C THR A 88 0.68 4.74 -9.40
N THR A 89 1.23 4.83 -10.61
CA THR A 89 1.00 5.96 -11.52
C THR A 89 -0.11 5.68 -12.53
N VAL A 90 -1.36 5.54 -12.08
CA VAL A 90 -2.60 6.05 -12.72
C VAL A 90 -3.71 6.00 -11.67
N VAL A 91 -3.96 7.10 -10.96
CA VAL A 91 -5.29 7.76 -10.90
C VAL A 91 -5.02 9.25 -10.69
N LYS A 92 -4.98 9.98 -11.80
CA LYS A 92 -5.28 11.42 -11.80
C LYS A 92 -6.68 11.57 -11.20
N PRO A 93 -6.92 12.46 -10.21
CA PRO A 93 -8.26 12.60 -9.64
C PRO A 93 -9.23 12.94 -10.77
N PRO A 94 -10.37 12.22 -10.90
CA PRO A 94 -11.44 12.68 -11.74
C PRO A 94 -11.96 13.99 -11.12
N SER A 95 -11.78 15.08 -11.85
CA SER A 95 -12.57 16.29 -11.66
C SER A 95 -14.04 15.96 -11.93
N ALA A 96 -14.90 16.38 -11.00
CA ALA A 96 -16.37 16.39 -11.06
C ALA A 96 -17.06 15.02 -10.94
N GLY A 97 -17.31 14.63 -9.68
CA GLY A 97 -18.08 13.45 -9.26
C GLY A 97 -17.51 12.88 -7.97
N ASN A 98 -17.55 13.66 -6.88
CA ASN A 98 -16.74 13.51 -5.66
C ASN A 98 -17.01 12.23 -4.84
N ASP A 99 -16.65 11.04 -5.34
CA ASP A 99 -16.44 9.89 -4.45
C ASP A 99 -15.02 9.93 -3.87
N ILE A 100 -14.85 10.73 -2.82
CA ILE A 100 -13.59 10.94 -2.08
C ILE A 100 -12.97 9.59 -1.64
N ALA A 101 -13.80 8.58 -1.38
CA ALA A 101 -13.37 7.28 -0.89
C ALA A 101 -13.01 6.28 -2.02
N ALA A 102 -13.16 6.65 -3.29
CA ALA A 102 -12.72 5.83 -4.43
C ALA A 102 -11.22 5.53 -4.39
N SER A 103 -10.43 6.43 -3.79
CA SER A 103 -8.98 6.28 -3.58
C SER A 103 -8.60 5.12 -2.64
N LEU A 104 -9.56 4.56 -1.89
CA LEU A 104 -9.32 3.50 -0.90
C LEU A 104 -9.25 2.09 -1.51
N GLY A 105 -9.62 1.93 -2.79
CA GLY A 105 -9.66 0.63 -3.46
C GLY A 105 -10.54 -0.37 -2.69
N GLY A 106 -10.02 -1.58 -2.44
CA GLY A 106 -10.76 -2.63 -1.73
C GLY A 106 -11.18 -2.30 -0.29
N LEU A 107 -10.59 -1.27 0.33
CA LEU A 107 -10.99 -0.80 1.66
C LEU A 107 -12.27 0.04 1.64
N ARG A 108 -12.71 0.52 0.46
CA ARG A 108 -13.98 1.24 0.30
C ARG A 108 -15.18 0.42 0.77
N ILE A 109 -15.24 -0.85 0.39
CA ILE A 109 -16.33 -1.77 0.79
C ILE A 109 -16.41 -1.87 2.32
N LEU A 110 -15.25 -1.92 2.98
CA LEU A 110 -15.17 -1.99 4.44
C LEU A 110 -15.64 -0.68 5.08
N LEU A 111 -15.30 0.47 4.49
CA LEU A 111 -15.77 1.77 4.96
C LEU A 111 -17.29 1.88 4.85
N ASP A 112 -17.86 1.53 3.69
CA ASP A 112 -19.31 1.67 3.43
C ASP A 112 -20.16 0.83 4.38
N GLN A 113 -19.66 -0.35 4.77
CA GLN A 113 -20.30 -1.21 5.78
C GLN A 113 -20.30 -0.63 7.20
N ASN A 114 -19.46 0.37 7.49
CA ASN A 114 -19.26 0.94 8.82
C ASN A 114 -19.74 2.40 8.93
N LEU A 115 -20.19 3.00 7.83
CA LEU A 115 -20.84 4.31 7.83
C LEU A 115 -22.24 4.19 8.46
N SER A 116 -22.56 5.14 9.32
CA SER A 116 -23.93 5.31 9.81
C SER A 116 -24.84 5.77 8.66
N PRO A 117 -26.16 5.49 8.70
CA PRO A 117 -27.09 5.97 7.68
C PRO A 117 -26.98 7.49 7.48
N GLY A 118 -26.76 7.94 6.24
CA GLY A 118 -26.56 9.35 5.90
C GLY A 118 -25.18 9.93 6.23
N GLU A 119 -24.29 9.15 6.85
CA GLU A 119 -22.91 9.56 7.12
C GLU A 119 -22.12 9.65 5.81
N THR A 120 -21.59 10.84 5.51
CA THR A 120 -20.84 11.09 4.27
C THR A 120 -19.35 11.25 4.58
N VAL A 121 -18.51 10.57 3.80
CA VAL A 121 -17.06 10.70 3.86
C VAL A 121 -16.64 12.00 3.19
N THR A 122 -15.87 12.81 3.90
CA THR A 122 -15.41 14.13 3.48
C THR A 122 -13.89 14.21 3.31
N TYR A 123 -13.15 13.19 3.77
CA TYR A 123 -11.73 13.03 3.51
C TYR A 123 -11.33 11.56 3.51
N ALA A 124 -10.36 11.17 2.69
CA ALA A 124 -9.80 9.82 2.69
C ALA A 124 -8.35 9.84 2.19
N ILE A 125 -7.49 9.03 2.82
CA ILE A 125 -6.11 8.82 2.41
C ILE A 125 -5.71 7.35 2.58
N GLN A 126 -5.05 6.80 1.57
CA GLN A 126 -4.53 5.44 1.61
C GLN A 126 -3.14 5.42 2.24
N GLY A 127 -2.92 4.54 3.21
CA GLY A 127 -1.60 4.27 3.79
C GLY A 127 -0.79 3.28 2.95
N ASN A 128 0.07 2.53 3.62
CA ASN A 128 0.74 1.36 3.06
C ASN A 128 -0.27 0.22 2.78
N ALA A 129 0.20 -0.83 2.12
CA ALA A 129 -0.64 -1.94 1.67
C ALA A 129 -1.54 -2.48 2.79
N GLY A 130 -2.86 -2.37 2.55
CA GLY A 130 -3.91 -2.83 3.45
C GLY A 130 -4.35 -1.82 4.49
N GLU A 131 -3.90 -0.56 4.45
CA GLU A 131 -4.20 0.47 5.45
C GLU A 131 -4.81 1.72 4.81
N ALA A 132 -5.79 2.35 5.46
CA ALA A 132 -6.33 3.64 5.06
C ALA A 132 -6.96 4.37 6.24
N LEU A 133 -7.08 5.69 6.09
CA LEU A 133 -7.82 6.57 6.99
C LEU A 133 -8.92 7.26 6.19
N ALA A 134 -10.12 7.33 6.77
CA ALA A 134 -11.21 8.13 6.23
C ALA A 134 -11.84 8.99 7.33
N CYS A 135 -12.42 10.12 6.95
CA CYS A 135 -13.09 11.03 7.85
C CYS A 135 -14.49 11.35 7.33
N SER A 136 -15.45 11.37 8.24
CA SER A 136 -16.74 12.04 8.06
C SER A 136 -16.79 13.27 8.96
N LYS A 137 -17.93 13.97 8.97
CA LYS A 137 -18.19 15.05 9.93
C LYS A 137 -18.23 14.58 11.39
N SER A 138 -18.49 13.30 11.64
CA SER A 138 -18.75 12.76 12.98
C SER A 138 -17.66 11.81 13.47
N ASN A 139 -16.98 11.12 12.56
CA ASN A 139 -16.05 10.06 12.90
C ASN A 139 -14.79 10.10 12.03
N VAL A 140 -13.70 9.58 12.60
CA VAL A 140 -12.55 9.08 11.87
C VAL A 140 -12.55 7.56 11.85
N PHE A 141 -12.14 6.99 10.72
CA PHE A 141 -12.09 5.56 10.47
C PHE A 141 -10.67 5.16 10.14
N ILE A 142 -10.13 4.18 10.86
CA ILE A 142 -8.89 3.48 10.50
C ILE A 142 -9.27 2.12 9.92
N LEU A 143 -8.96 1.93 8.65
CA LEU A 143 -9.30 0.75 7.88
C LEU A 143 -8.05 -0.10 7.70
N LYS A 144 -8.14 -1.37 8.05
CA LYS A 144 -7.06 -2.34 7.88
C LYS A 144 -7.53 -3.63 7.23
N SER A 145 -6.65 -4.25 6.46
CA SER A 145 -6.87 -5.57 5.87
C SER A 145 -5.58 -6.35 5.67
N GLY A 146 -5.71 -7.66 5.50
CA GLY A 146 -4.57 -8.53 5.22
C GLY A 146 -3.58 -8.54 6.38
N MET A 147 -2.29 -8.50 6.05
CA MET A 147 -1.22 -8.53 7.05
C MET A 147 -1.29 -7.39 8.08
N ALA A 148 -1.96 -6.26 7.78
CA ALA A 148 -2.16 -5.17 8.73
C ALA A 148 -3.05 -5.56 9.92
N VAL A 149 -3.87 -6.61 9.79
CA VAL A 149 -4.66 -7.18 10.89
C VAL A 149 -4.18 -8.58 11.29
N GLY A 150 -3.00 -9.00 10.81
CA GLY A 150 -2.41 -10.30 11.13
C GLY A 150 -3.03 -11.50 10.39
N SER A 151 -3.91 -11.30 9.40
CA SER A 151 -4.56 -12.37 8.63
C SER A 151 -4.78 -11.97 7.17
N ILE A 152 -4.48 -12.85 6.22
CA ILE A 152 -4.57 -12.58 4.78
C ILE A 152 -5.98 -12.17 4.33
N THR A 153 -7.02 -12.75 4.94
CA THR A 153 -8.43 -12.42 4.65
C THR A 153 -9.04 -11.45 5.66
N GLY A 154 -8.31 -11.14 6.73
CA GLY A 154 -8.79 -10.29 7.81
C GLY A 154 -9.08 -8.88 7.32
N ARG A 155 -10.12 -8.27 7.88
CA ARG A 155 -10.50 -6.88 7.67
C ARG A 155 -10.93 -6.30 9.01
N LYS A 156 -10.58 -5.05 9.28
CA LYS A 156 -10.95 -4.33 10.50
C LYS A 156 -11.19 -2.86 10.20
N CYS A 157 -12.29 -2.34 10.70
CA CYS A 157 -12.58 -0.92 10.72
C CYS A 157 -12.62 -0.48 12.19
N SER A 158 -11.71 0.40 12.57
CA SER A 158 -11.76 1.06 13.87
C SER A 158 -12.38 2.44 13.68
N LYS A 159 -13.54 2.67 14.30
CA LYS A 159 -14.33 3.90 14.21
C LYS A 159 -14.18 4.69 15.49
N PHE A 160 -13.82 5.97 15.39
CA PHE A 160 -13.64 6.85 16.53
C PHE A 160 -14.46 8.14 16.31
N PRO A 161 -15.40 8.46 17.21
CA PRO A 161 -16.06 9.76 17.20
C PRO A 161 -15.05 10.88 17.40
N TRP A 162 -15.18 11.99 16.68
CA TRP A 162 -14.26 13.12 16.80
C TRP A 162 -14.18 13.69 18.22
N GLU A 163 -15.26 13.62 18.98
CA GLU A 163 -15.33 14.03 20.40
C GLU A 163 -14.34 13.27 21.31
N GLN A 164 -13.92 12.07 20.89
CA GLN A 164 -12.96 11.25 21.63
C GLN A 164 -11.52 11.44 21.13
N VAL A 165 -11.32 12.07 19.98
CA VAL A 165 -10.00 12.26 19.38
C VAL A 165 -9.40 13.57 19.89
N LYS A 166 -8.26 13.47 20.57
CA LYS A 166 -7.52 14.61 21.12
C LYS A 166 -6.52 15.19 20.12
N SER A 167 -5.83 14.34 19.38
CA SER A 167 -4.88 14.77 18.33
C SER A 167 -4.78 13.77 17.19
N VAL A 168 -4.29 14.30 16.06
CA VAL A 168 -3.87 13.54 14.88
C VAL A 168 -2.42 13.89 14.65
N ASP A 169 -1.53 12.94 14.89
CA ASP A 169 -0.09 13.15 14.95
C ASP A 169 0.63 12.45 13.81
N LEU A 170 1.63 13.13 13.25
CA LEU A 170 2.50 12.58 12.22
C LEU A 170 3.89 12.32 12.82
N LYS A 171 4.29 11.06 12.86
CA LYS A 171 5.61 10.64 13.33
C LYS A 171 6.45 10.16 12.15
N ILE A 172 7.70 10.60 12.10
CA ILE A 172 8.61 10.31 11.00
C ILE A 172 9.77 9.46 11.49
N GLY A 173 9.98 8.31 10.85
CA GLY A 173 11.15 7.46 11.03
C GLY A 173 12.04 7.48 9.78
N ASN A 174 13.02 6.58 9.75
CA ASN A 174 14.05 6.58 8.71
C ASN A 174 13.52 6.21 7.30
N LEU A 175 12.50 5.35 7.22
CA LEU A 175 11.95 4.85 5.95
C LEU A 175 10.43 5.03 5.84
N TYR A 176 9.76 5.10 6.98
CA TYR A 176 8.32 5.15 7.09
C TYR A 176 7.90 6.30 8.00
N GLY A 177 6.69 6.78 7.80
CA GLY A 177 5.98 7.57 8.78
C GLY A 177 4.74 6.85 9.29
N VAL A 178 4.23 7.34 10.40
CA VAL A 178 3.00 6.89 11.04
C VAL A 178 2.10 8.12 11.19
N LEU A 179 0.88 8.01 10.67
CA LEU A 179 -0.19 8.93 11.01
C LEU A 179 -1.07 8.21 12.02
N GLU A 180 -1.17 8.76 13.22
CA GLU A 180 -1.92 8.19 14.32
C GLU A 180 -2.95 9.18 14.87
N ILE A 181 -4.05 8.64 15.36
CA ILE A 181 -5.04 9.36 16.16
C ILE A 181 -4.89 8.92 17.61
N THR A 182 -5.16 9.82 18.55
CA THR A 182 -5.07 9.50 19.97
C THR A 182 -6.15 10.23 20.77
N ASP A 183 -6.66 9.57 21.80
CA ASP A 183 -7.50 10.13 22.86
C ASP A 183 -6.67 10.52 24.11
N GLY A 184 -5.35 10.37 24.04
CA GLY A 184 -4.41 10.55 25.15
C GLY A 184 -4.19 9.31 26.02
N LYS A 185 -4.95 8.22 25.82
CA LYS A 185 -4.82 6.93 26.51
C LYS A 185 -4.40 5.80 25.58
N MET A 186 -4.62 5.95 24.28
CA MET A 186 -4.20 4.98 23.27
C MET A 186 -2.67 4.80 23.23
N PRO A 187 -2.19 3.57 22.94
CA PRO A 187 -0.79 3.34 22.69
C PRO A 187 -0.23 4.26 21.60
N GLN A 188 0.98 4.73 21.84
CA GLN A 188 1.74 5.58 20.95
C GLN A 188 2.80 4.73 20.25
N HIS A 189 2.95 4.89 18.94
CA HIS A 189 3.83 4.03 18.15
C HIS A 189 5.07 4.78 17.65
N ASP A 190 6.22 4.12 17.70
CA ASP A 190 7.46 4.61 17.09
C ASP A 190 7.41 4.36 15.57
N ALA A 191 7.70 5.38 14.78
CA ALA A 191 7.76 5.27 13.32
C ALA A 191 8.91 4.38 12.83
N ASN A 192 9.89 4.07 13.68
CA ASN A 192 10.93 3.07 13.39
C ASN A 192 10.48 1.63 13.70
N ASP A 193 9.43 1.41 14.50
CA ASP A 193 8.82 0.09 14.73
C ASP A 193 7.53 -0.06 13.90
N ILE A 194 7.74 -0.22 12.58
CA ILE A 194 6.65 -0.32 11.61
C ILE A 194 5.76 -1.55 11.85
N THR A 195 6.31 -2.63 12.41
CA THR A 195 5.57 -3.88 12.60
C THR A 195 4.47 -3.70 13.65
N ARG A 196 4.76 -2.95 14.71
CA ARG A 196 3.75 -2.59 15.71
C ARG A 196 2.80 -1.52 15.19
N ALA A 197 3.31 -0.44 14.60
CA ALA A 197 2.49 0.64 14.08
C ALA A 197 1.48 0.16 13.01
N LYS A 198 1.90 -0.77 12.14
CA LYS A 198 1.03 -1.35 11.10
C LYS A 198 -0.16 -2.13 11.67
N LYS A 199 -0.04 -2.72 12.87
CA LYS A 199 -1.11 -3.46 13.53
C LYS A 199 -1.96 -2.61 14.47
N ALA A 200 -1.56 -1.36 14.71
CA ALA A 200 -2.22 -0.48 15.66
C ALA A 200 -3.58 0.01 15.16
N ASP A 201 -4.61 -0.13 15.98
CA ASP A 201 -5.99 0.20 15.60
C ASP A 201 -6.23 1.69 15.34
N ASN A 202 -5.34 2.54 15.86
CA ASN A 202 -5.41 3.99 15.82
C ASN A 202 -4.38 4.61 14.87
N ALA A 203 -3.74 3.83 14.00
CA ALA A 203 -2.69 4.35 13.13
C ALA A 203 -2.71 3.75 11.73
N ILE A 204 -2.20 4.52 10.77
CA ILE A 204 -1.81 4.03 9.44
C ILE A 204 -0.36 4.39 9.18
N THR A 205 0.31 3.52 8.42
CA THR A 205 1.72 3.72 8.05
C THR A 205 1.85 4.20 6.61
N PHE A 206 2.93 4.90 6.27
CA PHE A 206 3.23 5.35 4.90
C PHE A 206 4.73 5.39 4.64
N LEU A 207 5.14 5.36 3.37
CA LEU A 207 6.54 5.53 2.95
C LEU A 207 6.97 6.99 3.11
N LEU A 208 8.20 7.24 3.57
CA LEU A 208 8.72 8.60 3.76
C LEU A 208 8.64 9.47 2.49
N SER A 209 8.72 8.87 1.30
CA SER A 209 8.54 9.57 0.02
C SER A 209 7.16 10.22 -0.14
N ARG A 210 6.15 9.81 0.63
CA ARG A 210 4.79 10.36 0.65
C ARG A 210 4.58 11.36 1.80
N LYS A 211 5.63 11.81 2.50
CA LYS A 211 5.49 12.72 3.64
C LYS A 211 4.69 13.97 3.31
N SER A 212 4.94 14.61 2.17
CA SER A 212 4.23 15.83 1.77
C SER A 212 2.71 15.62 1.62
N GLU A 213 2.30 14.47 1.08
CA GLU A 213 0.90 14.07 0.98
C GLU A 213 0.27 13.91 2.37
N PHE A 214 1.00 13.29 3.31
CA PHE A 214 0.53 13.07 4.67
C PHE A 214 0.55 14.34 5.54
N ASP A 215 1.48 15.27 5.31
CA ASP A 215 1.44 16.60 5.94
C ASP A 215 0.17 17.34 5.53
N GLN A 216 -0.20 17.30 4.24
CA GLN A 216 -1.45 17.88 3.73
C GLN A 216 -2.69 17.19 4.30
N ALA A 217 -2.62 15.87 4.48
CA ALA A 217 -3.68 15.10 5.12
C ALA A 217 -3.93 15.55 6.55
N VAL A 218 -2.88 15.66 7.36
CA VAL A 218 -3.00 16.13 8.74
C VAL A 218 -3.58 17.54 8.79
N ASN A 219 -3.11 18.46 7.93
CA ASN A 219 -3.67 19.81 7.87
C ASN A 219 -5.17 19.82 7.54
N SER A 220 -5.61 18.95 6.63
CA SER A 220 -7.03 18.79 6.28
C SER A 220 -7.83 18.21 7.45
N ILE A 221 -7.27 17.21 8.14
CA ILE A 221 -7.90 16.50 9.25
C ILE A 221 -7.98 17.35 10.52
N GLN A 222 -7.03 18.25 10.77
CA GLN A 222 -7.05 19.13 11.93
C GLN A 222 -8.31 20.01 12.00
N SER A 223 -8.98 20.27 10.87
CA SER A 223 -10.24 21.01 10.84
C SER A 223 -11.40 20.31 11.56
N TYR A 224 -11.34 18.98 11.75
CA TYR A 224 -12.36 18.22 12.47
C TYR A 224 -12.17 18.27 13.99
N LEU A 225 -10.94 18.49 14.48
CA LEU A 225 -10.61 18.57 15.92
C LEU A 225 -10.99 19.91 16.55
N ARG A 226 -11.21 20.95 15.75
CA ARG A 226 -11.49 22.32 16.22
C ARG A 226 -12.98 22.63 16.36
N ARG A 227 -13.83 21.59 16.48
CA ARG A 227 -15.28 21.71 16.58
C ARG A 227 -15.78 21.46 17.99
#